data_AF-A0AAD8HYU4-F1
#
_entry.id   AF-A0AAD8HYU4-F1
#
_cell.length_a   1.000
_cell.length_b   1.000
_cell.length_c   1.000
_cell.angle_alpha   90.00
_cell.angle_beta   90.00
_cell.angle_gamma   90.00
#
_symmetry.space_group_name_H-M   'P 1'
#
loop_
_entity.id
_entity.type
_entity.pdbx_description
1 polymer ?
#
loop_
_entity_poly.entity_id
_entity_poly.type
_entity_poly.pdbx_seq_one_letter_code
_entity_poly.pdbx_strand_id
1 'polypeptide(L)'
;MAHVESRSNKSTTDVAQVDDSVIVVTTSDTAQVVQTQLISPQLQGTFRRSSKDETLKPGNVNILQSITVMGKESYDRSGLGSHREKIVNNSPLDHTSLAESGVGVTQESLDKLESVQMIYHRGIKKKFLLYFMADGRVYRVGEADIHLKLWEELEYVLYLLRVKNQSTHNAAQVLRERMMKSKVLCGARISSAYVPKYRDAHGKLVEMKRNSAKLNTSLGIKVLEFNLESDKSYFIRLGNEMRRNSIYSMRAAIYQTGESDPELKELKKIMVDELEKAERRLLIDYLRTVPDIEEIK
;
A
#
# COMPACT_ATOMS: atom_id res chain seq x y z
N MET A 1 -61.93 29.74 -20.81
CA MET A 1 -62.94 28.68 -20.98
C MET A 1 -62.25 27.48 -21.60
N ALA A 2 -62.00 26.44 -20.79
CA ALA A 2 -62.45 25.05 -21.00
C ALA A 2 -61.76 24.37 -22.22
N HIS A 3 -61.08 23.22 -22.13
CA HIS A 3 -61.32 22.02 -21.34
C HIS A 3 -60.01 21.24 -21.12
N VAL A 4 -59.94 20.59 -19.96
CA VAL A 4 -58.98 19.56 -19.56
C VAL A 4 -59.42 18.23 -20.16
N GLU A 5 -58.50 17.44 -20.72
CA GLU A 5 -58.68 15.99 -20.86
C GLU A 5 -57.43 15.20 -20.45
N SER A 6 -57.65 14.39 -19.43
CA SER A 6 -56.78 13.42 -18.78
C SER A 6 -56.46 12.23 -19.67
N ARG A 7 -55.22 11.74 -19.64
CA ARG A 7 -54.91 10.35 -20.01
C ARG A 7 -54.29 9.60 -18.85
N SER A 8 -54.90 8.45 -18.62
CA SER A 8 -54.78 7.52 -17.50
C SER A 8 -53.49 6.71 -17.51
N ASN A 9 -52.93 6.55 -16.32
CA ASN A 9 -51.96 5.53 -15.96
C ASN A 9 -52.54 4.11 -16.19
N LYS A 10 -51.74 3.22 -16.77
CA LYS A 10 -51.86 1.78 -16.54
C LYS A 10 -50.49 1.21 -16.16
N SER A 11 -50.45 0.78 -14.91
CA SER A 11 -49.42 -0.01 -14.25
C SER A 11 -49.64 -1.47 -14.56
N THR A 12 -48.58 -2.20 -14.93
CA THR A 12 -48.49 -3.66 -14.78
C THR A 12 -47.09 -3.99 -14.31
N THR A 13 -47.01 -4.29 -13.02
CA THR A 13 -45.97 -5.01 -12.29
C THR A 13 -45.75 -6.40 -12.87
N ASP A 14 -44.50 -6.76 -13.15
CA ASP A 14 -44.04 -8.14 -13.13
C ASP A 14 -42.77 -8.22 -12.28
N VAL A 15 -42.93 -8.83 -11.10
CA VAL A 15 -41.87 -9.16 -10.15
C VAL A 15 -41.61 -10.65 -10.32
N ALA A 16 -40.47 -11.01 -10.89
CA ALA A 16 -39.95 -12.37 -10.84
C ALA A 16 -39.09 -12.50 -9.58
N GLN A 17 -39.62 -13.16 -8.56
CA GLN A 17 -38.85 -13.72 -7.46
C GLN A 17 -38.13 -14.98 -7.96
N VAL A 18 -36.82 -15.03 -7.80
CA VAL A 18 -36.05 -16.28 -7.85
C VAL A 18 -35.41 -16.43 -6.48
N ASP A 19 -36.04 -17.27 -5.66
CA ASP A 19 -35.39 -17.95 -4.56
C ASP A 19 -34.40 -18.95 -5.17
N ASP A 20 -33.14 -18.91 -4.74
CA ASP A 20 -32.32 -20.10 -4.76
C ASP A 20 -31.44 -20.19 -3.52
N SER A 21 -31.55 -21.36 -2.93
CA SER A 21 -31.13 -21.77 -1.59
C SER A 21 -29.63 -21.77 -1.36
N VAL A 22 -29.30 -21.43 -0.13
CA VAL A 22 -28.02 -21.64 0.56
C VAL A 22 -27.54 -23.09 0.43
N ILE A 23 -26.31 -23.28 -0.07
CA ILE A 23 -25.51 -24.48 0.20
C ILE A 23 -24.27 -24.04 0.98
N VAL A 24 -24.24 -24.41 2.26
CA VAL A 24 -23.06 -24.36 3.12
C VAL A 24 -22.20 -25.58 2.80
N VAL A 25 -20.97 -25.37 2.33
CA VAL A 25 -19.91 -26.39 2.37
C VAL A 25 -18.85 -25.93 3.34
N THR A 26 -18.82 -26.61 4.48
CA THR A 26 -17.76 -26.58 5.49
C THR A 26 -16.53 -27.33 4.99
N THR A 27 -15.35 -26.69 5.02
CA THR A 27 -14.07 -27.40 5.27
C THR A 27 -13.04 -26.47 5.93
N SER A 28 -12.68 -26.85 7.17
CA SER A 28 -11.33 -26.86 7.77
C SER A 28 -10.57 -25.54 8.04
N ASP A 29 -10.62 -25.13 9.31
CA ASP A 29 -9.50 -24.83 10.22
C ASP A 29 -8.14 -24.45 9.63
N THR A 30 -7.81 -23.15 9.68
CA THR A 30 -6.66 -22.56 10.40
C THR A 30 -6.35 -21.14 9.88
N ALA A 31 -7.04 -20.13 10.42
CA ALA A 31 -6.54 -18.75 10.42
C ALA A 31 -7.34 -17.94 11.46
N GLN A 32 -6.70 -17.55 12.56
CA GLN A 32 -7.31 -16.65 13.55
C GLN A 32 -7.33 -15.23 12.99
N VAL A 33 -8.52 -14.77 12.58
CA VAL A 33 -8.83 -13.35 12.36
C VAL A 33 -9.45 -12.83 13.65
N VAL A 34 -8.78 -11.89 14.32
CA VAL A 34 -9.34 -11.22 15.49
C VAL A 34 -10.36 -10.19 15.01
N GLN A 35 -11.65 -10.50 15.22
CA GLN A 35 -12.77 -9.58 15.03
C GLN A 35 -13.28 -9.15 16.41
N THR A 36 -13.31 -7.84 16.67
CA THR A 36 -13.61 -7.26 17.98
C THR A 36 -15.12 -7.10 18.19
N GLN A 37 -15.69 -7.71 19.25
CA GLN A 37 -16.94 -7.27 19.88
C GLN A 37 -16.85 -7.35 21.42
N LEU A 38 -17.57 -6.45 22.10
CA LEU A 38 -17.44 -6.05 23.50
C LEU A 38 -17.96 -7.06 24.55
N ILE A 39 -17.09 -7.32 25.54
CA ILE A 39 -17.24 -7.41 27.02
C ILE A 39 -18.52 -8.03 27.64
N SER A 40 -18.34 -9.12 28.39
CA SER A 40 -18.61 -9.24 29.86
C SER A 40 -18.11 -10.59 30.45
N PRO A 41 -17.84 -10.70 31.77
CA PRO A 41 -16.73 -11.52 32.30
C PRO A 41 -17.11 -12.73 33.20
N GLN A 42 -16.05 -13.50 33.49
CA GLN A 42 -15.76 -14.40 34.64
C GLN A 42 -15.76 -15.91 34.36
N LEU A 43 -14.61 -16.55 34.56
CA LEU A 43 -14.31 -17.31 35.79
C LEU A 43 -12.84 -17.81 35.81
N GLN A 44 -12.35 -17.97 37.04
CA GLN A 44 -10.99 -18.27 37.46
C GLN A 44 -10.56 -19.71 37.17
N GLY A 45 -9.26 -19.94 37.02
CA GLY A 45 -8.67 -21.27 37.00
C GLY A 45 -7.14 -21.26 36.97
N THR A 46 -6.54 -21.71 38.06
CA THR A 46 -5.12 -21.65 38.46
C THR A 46 -4.19 -22.74 37.88
N PHE A 47 -2.88 -22.42 37.85
CA PHE A 47 -1.67 -23.27 37.93
C PHE A 47 -1.37 -24.34 36.85
N ARG A 48 -0.23 -24.19 36.13
CA ARG A 48 1.03 -24.95 36.38
C ARG A 48 2.17 -24.57 35.43
N ARG A 49 3.36 -24.34 36.03
CA ARG A 49 4.67 -24.40 35.38
C ARG A 49 5.02 -25.85 35.06
N SER A 50 5.63 -26.08 33.89
CA SER A 50 6.53 -27.21 33.66
C SER A 50 7.58 -26.81 32.64
N SER A 51 8.80 -26.65 33.14
CA SER A 51 10.06 -26.65 32.39
C SER A 51 10.25 -27.96 31.63
N LYS A 52 10.80 -27.90 30.42
CA LYS A 52 11.80 -28.86 29.95
C LYS A 52 12.59 -28.27 28.79
N ASP A 53 13.91 -28.26 29.00
CA ASP A 53 14.94 -28.11 28.00
C ASP A 53 14.76 -29.14 26.88
N GLU A 54 14.82 -28.69 25.63
CA GLU A 54 15.20 -29.55 24.51
C GLU A 54 16.25 -28.86 23.67
N THR A 55 17.41 -29.49 23.66
CA THR A 55 18.63 -29.15 22.95
C THR A 55 18.46 -29.52 21.49
N LEU A 56 18.38 -28.53 20.58
CA LEU A 56 18.39 -28.78 19.13
C LEU A 56 19.76 -28.42 18.54
N LYS A 57 20.39 -29.43 17.94
CA LYS A 57 21.62 -29.37 17.14
C LYS A 57 21.39 -28.55 15.85
N PRO A 58 22.46 -27.97 15.26
CA PRO A 58 22.37 -27.19 14.04
C PRO A 58 22.42 -28.10 12.81
N GLY A 59 21.62 -27.79 11.79
CA GLY A 59 21.76 -28.38 10.47
C GLY A 59 20.43 -28.81 9.86
N ASN A 60 19.78 -27.87 9.15
CA ASN A 60 19.31 -28.12 7.80
C ASN A 60 18.91 -26.80 7.15
N VAL A 61 19.74 -26.38 6.20
CA VAL A 61 19.43 -25.33 5.24
C VAL A 61 18.36 -25.92 4.32
N ASN A 62 17.09 -25.64 4.61
CA ASN A 62 16.03 -25.89 3.64
C ASN A 62 16.19 -24.89 2.50
N ILE A 63 16.77 -25.40 1.43
CA ILE A 63 16.87 -24.82 0.11
C ILE A 63 15.47 -24.38 -0.33
N LEU A 64 15.36 -23.11 -0.75
CA LEU A 64 14.16 -22.52 -1.33
C LEU A 64 13.53 -23.45 -2.37
N GLN A 65 12.35 -23.99 -2.09
CA GLN A 65 11.42 -24.35 -3.14
C GLN A 65 10.74 -23.06 -3.62
N SER A 66 11.43 -22.34 -4.51
CA SER A 66 10.80 -21.29 -5.31
C SER A 66 9.80 -21.95 -6.25
N ILE A 67 8.52 -21.64 -6.11
CA ILE A 67 7.54 -22.00 -7.13
C ILE A 67 7.74 -21.02 -8.29
N THR A 68 8.35 -21.50 -9.36
CA THR A 68 8.52 -20.76 -10.61
C THR A 68 7.17 -20.75 -11.33
N VAL A 69 6.45 -19.62 -11.27
CA VAL A 69 5.23 -19.43 -12.09
C VAL A 69 5.59 -18.52 -13.25
N MET A 70 5.52 -19.07 -14.46
CA MET A 70 5.75 -18.35 -15.71
C MET A 70 4.55 -17.45 -16.02
N GLY A 71 4.62 -16.16 -15.69
CA GLY A 71 3.66 -15.17 -16.15
C GLY A 71 3.86 -14.91 -17.65
N LYS A 72 2.88 -15.29 -18.49
CA LYS A 72 2.85 -14.92 -19.91
C LYS A 72 2.07 -13.61 -20.05
N GLU A 73 2.77 -12.49 -20.22
CA GLU A 73 2.15 -11.31 -20.83
C GLU A 73 2.14 -11.51 -22.35
N SER A 74 0.95 -11.64 -22.93
CA SER A 74 0.77 -11.68 -24.38
C SER A 74 0.29 -10.32 -24.86
N TYR A 75 1.06 -9.61 -25.69
CA TYR A 75 0.53 -8.91 -26.87
C TYR A 75 1.60 -8.72 -27.97
N ASP A 76 1.23 -9.25 -29.14
CA ASP A 76 1.68 -9.12 -30.54
C ASP A 76 3.12 -9.34 -31.06
N ARG A 77 3.30 -10.53 -31.64
CA ARG A 77 3.54 -10.86 -33.07
C ARG A 77 4.27 -9.87 -34.00
N SER A 78 5.49 -9.46 -33.67
CA SER A 78 6.45 -9.13 -34.74
C SER A 78 7.90 -9.36 -34.33
N GLY A 79 8.53 -10.38 -34.92
CA GLY A 79 9.96 -10.42 -35.20
C GLY A 79 10.90 -10.66 -34.01
N LEU A 80 11.68 -11.73 -34.11
CA LEU A 80 12.84 -12.10 -33.27
C LEU A 80 13.43 -10.95 -32.44
N GLY A 81 13.05 -10.89 -31.17
CA GLY A 81 13.64 -10.03 -30.15
C GLY A 81 13.57 -10.77 -28.82
N SER A 82 14.70 -10.87 -28.12
CA SER A 82 14.86 -11.67 -26.89
C SER A 82 13.72 -11.44 -25.90
N HIS A 83 12.86 -12.44 -25.71
CA HIS A 83 11.97 -12.52 -24.56
C HIS A 83 12.83 -12.54 -23.30
N ARG A 84 12.99 -11.38 -22.64
CA ARG A 84 13.37 -11.37 -21.23
C ARG A 84 12.14 -11.78 -20.46
N GLU A 85 11.95 -13.09 -20.31
CA GLU A 85 11.03 -13.64 -19.32
C GLU A 85 11.39 -13.01 -17.97
N LYS A 86 10.49 -12.17 -17.43
CA LYS A 86 10.66 -11.63 -16.09
C LYS A 86 10.37 -12.77 -15.13
N ILE A 87 11.42 -13.46 -14.68
CA ILE A 87 11.29 -14.47 -13.62
C ILE A 87 10.90 -13.71 -12.35
N VAL A 88 9.61 -13.76 -12.01
CA VAL A 88 9.07 -13.19 -10.78
C VAL A 88 9.12 -14.27 -9.71
N ASN A 89 10.18 -14.25 -8.91
CA ASN A 89 10.27 -15.09 -7.71
C ASN A 89 9.49 -14.44 -6.57
N ASN A 90 8.17 -14.60 -6.55
CA ASN A 90 7.39 -14.29 -5.36
C ASN A 90 7.43 -15.49 -4.42
N SER A 91 7.92 -15.29 -3.20
CA SER A 91 7.79 -16.32 -2.16
C SER A 91 6.31 -16.42 -1.79
N PRO A 92 5.63 -17.56 -2.02
CA PRO A 92 4.23 -17.74 -1.61
C PRO A 92 4.05 -17.69 -0.08
N LEU A 93 5.16 -17.63 0.67
CA LEU A 93 5.19 -17.62 2.13
C LEU A 93 5.14 -16.21 2.74
N ASP A 94 5.35 -15.15 1.94
CA ASP A 94 5.34 -13.78 2.46
C ASP A 94 3.98 -13.09 2.28
N HIS A 95 3.11 -13.26 3.27
CA HIS A 95 1.80 -12.62 3.35
C HIS A 95 1.85 -11.08 3.47
N THR A 96 3.02 -10.51 3.73
CA THR A 96 3.20 -9.05 3.83
C THR A 96 3.73 -8.43 2.54
N SER A 97 3.98 -9.23 1.49
CA SER A 97 4.48 -8.71 0.22
C SER A 97 3.38 -7.93 -0.51
N LEU A 98 3.79 -6.87 -1.19
CA LEU A 98 2.95 -6.14 -2.14
C LEU A 98 2.92 -6.82 -3.51
N ALA A 99 3.68 -7.90 -3.72
CA ALA A 99 3.71 -8.60 -4.99
C ALA A 99 2.57 -9.63 -5.09
N GLU A 100 1.93 -9.68 -6.25
CA GLU A 100 0.88 -10.66 -6.55
C GLU A 100 1.49 -11.95 -7.11
N SER A 101 1.09 -13.11 -6.58
CA SER A 101 1.65 -14.40 -7.00
C SER A 101 1.53 -14.61 -8.53
N GLY A 102 2.64 -14.96 -9.18
CA GLY A 102 2.71 -15.16 -10.64
C GLY A 102 2.72 -13.89 -11.50
N VAL A 103 2.45 -12.71 -10.91
CA VAL A 103 2.42 -11.41 -11.61
C VAL A 103 3.60 -10.53 -11.20
N GLY A 104 3.92 -10.49 -9.91
CA GLY A 104 4.96 -9.63 -9.34
C GLY A 104 4.42 -8.35 -8.73
N VAL A 105 5.28 -7.34 -8.59
CA VAL A 105 4.89 -6.01 -8.10
C VAL A 105 4.22 -5.23 -9.24
N THR A 106 2.97 -4.83 -9.03
CA THR A 106 2.21 -3.96 -9.94
C THR A 106 2.10 -2.56 -9.34
N GLN A 107 1.83 -1.53 -10.16
CA GLN A 107 1.66 -0.18 -9.61
C GLN A 107 0.44 -0.11 -8.70
N GLU A 108 -0.63 -0.85 -9.01
CA GLU A 108 -1.85 -0.92 -8.23
C GLU A 108 -1.62 -1.53 -6.84
N SER A 109 -0.72 -2.51 -6.74
CA SER A 109 -0.40 -3.11 -5.45
C SER A 109 0.47 -2.20 -4.59
N LEU A 110 1.38 -1.44 -5.22
CA LEU A 110 2.15 -0.39 -4.56
C LEU A 110 1.25 0.75 -4.08
N ASP A 111 0.31 1.22 -4.89
CA ASP A 111 -0.57 2.35 -4.57
C ASP A 111 -1.51 2.06 -3.39
N LYS A 112 -1.69 0.79 -3.01
CA LYS A 112 -2.40 0.40 -1.78
C LYS A 112 -1.60 0.69 -0.52
N LEU A 113 -0.28 0.85 -0.59
CA LEU A 113 0.56 1.17 0.56
C LEU A 113 0.57 2.69 0.79
N GLU A 114 -0.16 3.16 1.81
CA GLU A 114 -0.31 4.58 2.10
C GLU A 114 0.90 5.15 2.85
N SER A 115 1.42 4.41 3.83
CA SER A 115 2.49 4.88 4.71
C SER A 115 3.37 3.74 5.21
N VAL A 116 4.67 4.02 5.26
CA VAL A 116 5.67 3.17 5.90
C VAL A 116 6.23 3.90 7.11
N GLN A 117 6.12 3.30 8.29
CA GLN A 117 6.63 3.88 9.54
C GLN A 117 7.39 2.84 10.33
N MET A 118 8.35 3.26 11.14
CA MET A 118 9.17 2.34 11.90
C MET A 118 8.85 2.46 13.39
N ILE A 119 8.71 1.32 14.05
CA ILE A 119 8.27 1.19 15.44
C ILE A 119 9.21 0.30 16.24
N TYR A 120 9.11 0.39 17.56
CA TYR A 120 9.79 -0.51 18.48
C TYR A 120 8.76 -1.32 19.27
N HIS A 121 8.92 -2.65 19.28
CA HIS A 121 8.10 -3.52 20.09
C HIS A 121 8.80 -3.82 21.41
N ARG A 122 8.23 -3.36 22.53
CA ARG A 122 8.81 -3.48 23.88
C ARG A 122 8.99 -4.93 24.32
N GLY A 123 7.95 -5.74 24.19
CA GLY A 123 7.94 -7.13 24.66
C GLY A 123 9.06 -7.98 24.07
N ILE A 124 9.27 -7.90 22.75
CA ILE A 124 10.29 -8.67 22.03
C ILE A 124 11.59 -7.90 21.75
N LYS A 125 11.65 -6.63 22.16
CA LYS A 125 12.80 -5.72 21.99
C LYS A 125 13.32 -5.64 20.55
N LYS A 126 12.40 -5.63 19.57
CA LYS A 126 12.73 -5.60 18.14
C LYS A 126 12.08 -4.42 17.44
N LYS A 127 12.71 -3.97 16.36
CA LYS A 127 12.19 -2.91 15.49
C LYS A 127 11.45 -3.53 14.31
N PHE A 128 10.38 -2.89 13.88
CA PHE A 128 9.57 -3.32 12.74
C PHE A 128 9.25 -2.13 11.85
N LEU A 129 9.08 -2.41 10.56
CA LEU A 129 8.38 -1.51 9.64
C LEU A 129 6.89 -1.84 9.70
N LEU A 130 6.05 -0.81 9.80
CA LEU A 130 4.61 -0.89 9.62
C LEU A 130 4.27 -0.45 8.22
N TYR A 131 3.52 -1.29 7.50
CA TYR A 131 2.93 -0.96 6.21
C TYR A 131 1.46 -0.69 6.43
N PHE A 132 1.05 0.57 6.33
CA PHE A 132 -0.34 0.98 6.41
C PHE A 132 -0.97 0.90 5.02
N MET A 133 -1.97 0.02 4.89
CA MET A 133 -2.66 -0.21 3.62
C MET A 133 -3.92 0.65 3.53
N ALA A 134 -4.31 1.02 2.31
CA ALA A 134 -5.49 1.85 2.03
C ALA A 134 -6.81 1.19 2.43
N ASP A 135 -6.84 -0.14 2.61
CA ASP A 135 -7.98 -0.89 3.13
C ASP A 135 -8.01 -0.99 4.67
N GLY A 136 -7.11 -0.29 5.36
CA GLY A 136 -7.00 -0.27 6.81
C GLY A 136 -6.19 -1.42 7.41
N ARG A 137 -5.71 -2.37 6.60
CA ARG A 137 -4.78 -3.41 7.09
C ARG A 137 -3.43 -2.80 7.46
N VAL A 138 -2.78 -3.39 8.45
CA VAL A 138 -1.43 -3.00 8.88
C VAL A 138 -0.54 -4.23 8.93
N TYR A 139 0.52 -4.25 8.12
CA TYR A 139 1.52 -5.32 8.18
C TYR A 139 2.71 -4.92 9.03
N ARG A 140 3.22 -5.86 9.83
CA ARG A 140 4.47 -5.72 10.57
C ARG A 140 5.55 -6.48 9.81
N VAL A 141 6.51 -5.76 9.27
CA VAL A 141 7.62 -6.33 8.49
C VAL A 141 8.88 -6.27 9.34
N GLY A 142 9.37 -7.45 9.73
CA GLY A 142 10.65 -7.58 10.43
C GLY A 142 11.83 -7.51 9.46
N GLU A 143 13.04 -7.37 10.00
CA GLU A 143 14.26 -7.34 9.20
C GLU A 143 14.46 -8.63 8.38
N ALA A 144 14.11 -9.79 8.94
CA ALA A 144 14.18 -11.06 8.23
C ALA A 144 13.26 -11.10 7.01
N ASP A 145 12.07 -10.49 7.11
CA ASP A 145 11.05 -10.48 6.07
C ASP A 145 11.43 -9.53 4.91
N ILE A 146 12.26 -8.52 5.16
CA ILE A 146 12.82 -7.64 4.12
C ILE A 146 13.58 -8.46 3.06
N HIS A 147 14.21 -9.57 3.46
CA HIS A 147 14.92 -10.42 2.52
C HIS A 147 14.01 -11.15 1.54
N LEU A 148 12.74 -11.33 1.87
CA LEU A 148 11.76 -12.02 1.03
C LEU A 148 11.12 -11.09 -0.01
N LYS A 149 11.31 -9.77 0.12
CA LYS A 149 10.70 -8.77 -0.77
C LYS A 149 11.38 -8.67 -2.12
N LEU A 150 10.57 -8.36 -3.13
CA LEU A 150 11.06 -7.94 -4.44
C LEU A 150 11.70 -6.55 -4.37
N TRP A 151 12.68 -6.30 -5.24
CA TRP A 151 13.43 -5.04 -5.19
C TRP A 151 12.58 -3.84 -5.59
N GLU A 152 11.56 -4.02 -6.45
CA GLU A 152 10.59 -2.98 -6.80
C GLU A 152 9.76 -2.54 -5.59
N GLU A 153 9.33 -3.49 -4.76
CA GLU A 153 8.63 -3.22 -3.50
C GLU A 153 9.55 -2.45 -2.55
N LEU A 154 10.79 -2.90 -2.39
CA LEU A 154 11.77 -2.23 -1.52
C LEU A 154 12.10 -0.80 -1.99
N GLU A 155 12.17 -0.59 -3.30
CA GLU A 155 12.39 0.73 -3.88
C GLU A 155 11.24 1.69 -3.56
N TYR A 156 9.99 1.20 -3.67
CA TYR A 156 8.81 1.98 -3.29
C TYR A 156 8.73 2.24 -1.78
N VAL A 157 9.00 1.23 -0.97
CA VAL A 157 9.05 1.36 0.50
C VAL A 157 10.10 2.40 0.91
N LEU A 158 11.27 2.40 0.27
CA LEU A 158 12.30 3.42 0.49
C LEU A 158 11.84 4.83 0.07
N TYR A 159 11.06 4.94 -1.00
CA TYR A 159 10.47 6.20 -1.43
C TYR A 159 9.47 6.74 -0.39
N LEU A 160 8.69 5.87 0.26
CA LEU A 160 7.73 6.27 1.28
C LEU A 160 8.35 6.49 2.67
N LEU A 161 9.42 5.75 3.00
CA LEU A 161 10.04 5.75 4.32
C LEU A 161 10.74 7.09 4.62
N ARG A 162 10.26 7.77 5.66
CA ARG A 162 10.80 9.06 6.10
C ARG A 162 11.90 8.83 7.12
N VAL A 163 13.14 9.15 6.74
CA VAL A 163 14.30 9.03 7.63
C VAL A 163 14.33 10.23 8.58
N LYS A 164 13.87 10.02 9.83
CA LYS A 164 13.80 11.06 10.87
C LYS A 164 14.82 10.87 12.00
N ASN A 165 15.35 9.66 12.16
CA ASN A 165 16.27 9.30 13.24
C ASN A 165 17.25 8.20 12.82
N GLN A 166 18.23 7.90 13.68
CA GLN A 166 19.27 6.90 13.36
C GLN A 166 18.69 5.52 13.09
N SER A 167 17.61 5.15 13.78
CA SER A 167 17.01 3.83 13.59
C SER A 167 16.36 3.72 12.21
N THR A 168 15.67 4.76 11.74
CA THR A 168 15.05 4.78 10.40
C THR A 168 16.12 4.86 9.32
N HIS A 169 17.23 5.55 9.60
CA HIS A 169 18.41 5.56 8.74
C HIS A 169 19.00 4.15 8.57
N ASN A 170 19.20 3.42 9.66
CA ASN A 170 19.72 2.05 9.62
C ASN A 170 18.77 1.12 8.84
N ALA A 171 17.45 1.22 9.07
CA ALA A 171 16.47 0.44 8.31
C ALA A 171 16.52 0.79 6.81
N ALA A 172 16.61 2.07 6.45
CA ALA A 172 16.77 2.50 5.06
C ALA A 172 18.07 1.96 4.43
N GLN A 173 19.17 1.86 5.20
CA GLN A 173 20.41 1.26 4.72
C GLN A 173 20.23 -0.24 4.42
N VAL A 174 19.61 -0.99 5.33
CA VAL A 174 19.32 -2.43 5.12
C VAL A 174 18.47 -2.63 3.87
N LEU A 175 17.40 -1.83 3.70
CA LEU A 175 16.55 -1.85 2.50
C LEU A 175 17.37 -1.58 1.22
N ARG A 176 18.23 -0.55 1.22
CA ARG A 176 19.08 -0.21 0.06
C ARG A 176 20.05 -1.33 -0.28
N GLU A 177 20.74 -1.88 0.71
CA GLU A 177 21.69 -2.98 0.49
C GLU A 177 20.99 -4.21 -0.09
N ARG A 178 19.83 -4.58 0.43
CA ARG A 178 19.03 -5.69 -0.10
C ARG A 178 18.53 -5.42 -1.51
N MET A 179 18.01 -4.22 -1.76
CA MET A 179 17.54 -3.79 -3.08
C MET A 179 18.68 -3.85 -4.11
N MET A 180 19.87 -3.32 -3.78
CA MET A 180 21.01 -3.31 -4.70
C MET A 180 21.52 -4.71 -4.99
N LYS A 181 21.63 -5.59 -3.98
CA LYS A 181 21.98 -7.01 -4.20
C LYS A 181 21.02 -7.68 -5.17
N SER A 182 19.72 -7.43 -5.01
CA SER A 182 18.67 -8.01 -5.86
C SER A 182 18.70 -7.43 -7.29
N LYS A 183 18.88 -6.12 -7.44
CA LYS A 183 19.04 -5.46 -8.76
C LYS A 183 20.23 -6.02 -9.54
N VAL A 184 21.38 -6.22 -8.87
CA VAL A 184 22.58 -6.80 -9.48
C VAL A 184 22.31 -8.22 -10.00
N LEU A 185 21.64 -9.07 -9.21
CA LEU A 185 21.27 -10.42 -9.62
C LEU A 185 20.34 -10.43 -10.84
N CYS A 186 19.47 -9.44 -10.98
CA CYS A 186 18.58 -9.29 -12.13
C CYS A 186 19.20 -8.54 -13.31
N GLY A 187 20.48 -8.17 -13.25
CA GLY A 187 21.16 -7.40 -14.31
C GLY A 187 20.61 -5.97 -14.48
N ALA A 188 19.87 -5.45 -13.49
CA ALA A 188 19.32 -4.10 -13.50
C ALA A 188 20.38 -3.10 -13.02
N ARG A 189 20.74 -2.15 -13.88
CA ARG A 189 21.68 -1.07 -13.56
C ARG A 189 20.95 0.26 -13.56
N ILE A 190 20.21 0.56 -12.49
CA ILE A 190 19.60 1.88 -12.34
C ILE A 190 19.73 2.30 -10.87
N SER A 191 20.56 3.33 -10.66
CA SER A 191 20.76 4.03 -9.38
C SER A 191 19.91 5.30 -9.28
N SER A 192 18.95 5.52 -10.19
CA SER A 192 18.09 6.70 -10.13
C SER A 192 17.11 6.60 -8.97
N ALA A 193 16.65 7.75 -8.49
CA ALA A 193 15.57 7.80 -7.52
C ALA A 193 14.29 7.18 -8.11
N TYR A 194 13.44 6.63 -7.25
CA TYR A 194 12.12 6.15 -7.64
C TYR A 194 11.30 7.26 -8.29
N VAL A 195 10.62 6.92 -9.38
CA VAL A 195 9.69 7.80 -10.10
C VAL A 195 8.30 7.21 -9.97
N PRO A 196 7.37 7.86 -9.23
CA PRO A 196 5.99 7.41 -9.13
C PRO A 196 5.31 7.36 -10.49
N LYS A 197 4.34 6.45 -10.63
CA LYS A 197 3.59 6.23 -11.88
C LYS A 197 2.10 6.32 -11.62
N TYR A 198 1.33 6.58 -12.67
CA TYR A 198 -0.12 6.57 -12.65
C TYR A 198 -0.64 6.06 -14.00
N ARG A 199 -1.94 5.76 -14.10
CA ARG A 199 -2.58 5.42 -15.37
C ARG A 199 -3.07 6.67 -16.08
N ASP A 200 -2.72 6.80 -17.36
CA ASP A 200 -3.27 7.84 -18.24
C ASP A 200 -4.72 7.50 -18.67
N ALA A 201 -5.31 8.39 -19.47
CA ALA A 201 -6.67 8.22 -19.98
C ALA A 201 -6.88 7.00 -20.89
N HIS A 202 -5.80 6.36 -21.35
CA HIS A 202 -5.83 5.12 -22.13
C HIS A 202 -5.53 3.89 -21.27
N GLY A 203 -5.43 4.06 -19.95
CA GLY A 203 -5.09 3.01 -19.00
C GLY A 203 -3.61 2.62 -19.01
N LYS A 204 -2.74 3.34 -19.72
CA LYS A 204 -1.30 3.04 -19.78
C LYS A 204 -0.58 3.62 -18.57
N LEU A 205 0.38 2.87 -18.02
CA LEU A 205 1.25 3.37 -16.96
C LEU A 205 2.21 4.42 -17.52
N VAL A 206 2.14 5.61 -16.95
CA VAL A 206 2.97 6.77 -17.27
C VAL A 206 3.67 7.28 -16.02
N GLU A 207 4.89 7.76 -16.18
CA GLU A 207 5.67 8.35 -15.09
C GLU A 207 5.13 9.73 -14.71
N MET A 208 5.05 10.00 -13.41
CA MET A 208 4.70 11.34 -12.92
C MET A 208 5.80 12.33 -13.31
N LYS A 209 5.41 13.40 -13.99
CA LYS A 209 6.33 14.50 -14.36
C LYS A 209 6.44 15.46 -13.19
N ARG A 210 7.65 15.76 -12.73
CA ARG A 210 7.87 16.84 -11.74
C ARG A 210 7.45 18.20 -12.33
N ASN A 211 7.07 19.14 -11.47
CA ASN A 211 6.68 20.51 -11.85
C ASN A 211 5.52 20.56 -12.87
N SER A 212 4.64 19.55 -12.88
CA SER A 212 3.49 19.48 -13.78
C SER A 212 2.17 19.85 -13.13
N ALA A 213 2.14 20.03 -11.80
CA ALA A 213 0.94 20.47 -11.10
C ALA A 213 0.61 21.93 -11.45
N LYS A 214 -0.68 22.23 -11.58
CA LYS A 214 -1.18 23.57 -11.96
C LYS A 214 -2.15 24.08 -10.91
N LEU A 215 -1.96 25.33 -10.49
CA LEU A 215 -2.93 26.02 -9.65
C LEU A 215 -4.08 26.51 -10.53
N ASN A 216 -5.30 26.16 -10.17
CA ASN A 216 -6.51 26.61 -10.85
C ASN A 216 -7.49 27.17 -9.82
N THR A 217 -8.35 28.08 -10.25
CA THR A 217 -9.46 28.60 -9.44
C THR A 217 -10.75 28.34 -10.17
N SER A 218 -11.58 27.46 -9.62
CA SER A 218 -12.88 27.12 -10.18
C SER A 218 -13.97 27.43 -9.16
N LEU A 219 -14.99 28.20 -9.56
CA LEU A 219 -16.10 28.61 -8.69
C LEU A 219 -15.65 29.26 -7.36
N GLY A 220 -14.58 30.05 -7.40
CA GLY A 220 -14.00 30.70 -6.22
C GLY A 220 -13.19 29.77 -5.30
N ILE A 221 -13.06 28.49 -5.65
CA ILE A 221 -12.26 27.51 -4.91
C ILE A 221 -10.92 27.35 -5.61
N LYS A 222 -9.82 27.62 -4.88
CA LYS A 222 -8.48 27.29 -5.34
C LYS A 222 -8.24 25.79 -5.23
N VAL A 223 -7.80 25.19 -6.33
CA VAL A 223 -7.44 23.78 -6.44
C VAL A 223 -6.06 23.64 -7.06
N LEU A 224 -5.36 22.60 -6.69
CA LEU A 224 -4.12 22.19 -7.35
C LEU A 224 -4.40 20.95 -8.17
N GLU A 225 -4.37 21.08 -9.48
CA GLU A 225 -4.57 19.99 -10.44
C GLU A 225 -3.24 19.28 -10.71
N PHE A 226 -3.26 17.95 -10.81
CA PHE A 226 -2.09 17.11 -11.03
C PHE A 226 -2.49 15.88 -11.86
N ASN A 227 -1.52 15.08 -12.36
CA ASN A 227 -1.80 13.96 -13.28
C ASN A 227 -2.71 14.34 -14.46
N LEU A 228 -2.44 15.46 -15.15
CA LEU A 228 -3.34 16.03 -16.18
C LEU A 228 -3.63 15.11 -17.38
N GLU A 229 -2.82 14.08 -17.60
CA GLU A 229 -2.99 13.10 -18.70
C GLU A 229 -3.89 11.92 -18.29
N SER A 230 -4.34 11.88 -17.03
CA SER A 230 -5.29 10.89 -16.51
C SER A 230 -6.73 11.17 -16.97
N ASP A 231 -7.52 10.12 -17.19
CA ASP A 231 -8.98 10.22 -17.40
C ASP A 231 -9.71 10.68 -16.13
N LYS A 232 -9.17 10.35 -14.96
CA LYS A 232 -9.67 10.79 -13.66
C LYS A 232 -9.20 12.21 -13.36
N SER A 233 -10.12 13.04 -12.87
CA SER A 233 -9.80 14.36 -12.35
C SER A 233 -9.04 14.24 -11.02
N TYR A 234 -7.74 14.53 -11.04
CA TYR A 234 -6.90 14.58 -9.85
C TYR A 234 -6.64 16.01 -9.43
N PHE A 235 -7.24 16.42 -8.31
CA PHE A 235 -7.02 17.74 -7.73
C PHE A 235 -6.98 17.69 -6.20
N ILE A 236 -6.20 18.58 -5.60
CA ILE A 236 -6.23 18.86 -4.16
C ILE A 236 -7.00 20.16 -3.96
N ARG A 237 -8.06 20.11 -3.15
CA ARG A 237 -8.74 21.33 -2.71
C ARG A 237 -7.92 22.01 -1.62
N LEU A 238 -7.65 23.30 -1.81
CA LEU A 238 -6.75 24.05 -0.94
C LEU A 238 -7.47 24.61 0.30
N GLY A 239 -6.68 25.06 1.28
CA GLY A 239 -7.19 25.57 2.56
C GLY A 239 -7.68 24.46 3.50
N ASN A 240 -8.80 24.68 4.17
CA ASN A 240 -9.34 23.78 5.20
C ASN A 240 -9.77 22.39 4.67
N GLU A 241 -9.91 22.24 3.36
CA GLU A 241 -10.27 20.98 2.72
C GLU A 241 -9.06 20.09 2.44
N MET A 242 -7.83 20.60 2.58
CA MET A 242 -6.60 19.85 2.29
C MET A 242 -6.51 18.55 3.10
N ARG A 243 -6.89 18.60 4.39
CA ARG A 243 -6.95 17.47 5.32
C ARG A 243 -7.90 16.33 4.94
N ARG A 244 -8.78 16.53 3.94
CA ARG A 244 -9.73 15.52 3.46
C ARG A 244 -9.20 14.72 2.28
N ASN A 245 -8.06 15.10 1.72
CA ASN A 245 -7.46 14.39 0.59
C ASN A 245 -6.78 13.10 1.07
N SER A 246 -6.77 12.09 0.20
CA SER A 246 -6.07 10.85 0.48
C SER A 246 -4.56 11.09 0.59
N ILE A 247 -3.87 10.24 1.35
CA ILE A 247 -2.41 10.27 1.47
C ILE A 247 -1.74 10.12 0.10
N TYR A 248 -2.26 9.21 -0.73
CA TYR A 248 -1.79 9.01 -2.10
C TYR A 248 -1.90 10.29 -2.94
N SER A 249 -3.08 10.92 -2.95
CA SER A 249 -3.31 12.17 -3.70
C SER A 249 -2.37 13.29 -3.22
N MET A 250 -2.17 13.43 -1.91
CA MET A 250 -1.24 14.42 -1.37
C MET A 250 0.20 14.15 -1.81
N ARG A 251 0.68 12.90 -1.75
CA ARG A 251 2.04 12.55 -2.21
C ARG A 251 2.23 12.85 -3.71
N ALA A 252 1.28 12.46 -4.55
CA ALA A 252 1.33 12.71 -5.98
C ALA A 252 1.38 14.21 -6.28
N ALA A 253 0.50 14.99 -5.63
CA ALA A 253 0.49 16.45 -5.75
C ALA A 253 1.82 17.07 -5.30
N ILE A 254 2.36 16.67 -4.14
CA ILE A 254 3.66 17.15 -3.64
C ILE A 254 4.79 16.84 -4.63
N TYR A 255 4.80 15.64 -5.22
CA TYR A 255 5.81 15.22 -6.19
C TYR A 255 5.77 16.09 -7.47
N GLN A 256 4.57 16.41 -7.95
CA GLN A 256 4.36 17.17 -9.18
C GLN A 256 4.39 18.69 -8.96
N THR A 257 4.37 19.16 -7.71
CA THR A 257 4.45 20.59 -7.38
C THR A 257 5.90 21.07 -7.40
N GLY A 258 6.16 22.07 -8.22
CA GLY A 258 7.46 22.72 -8.31
C GLY A 258 7.72 23.74 -7.22
N GLU A 259 8.94 24.23 -7.17
CA GLU A 259 9.41 25.21 -6.18
C GLU A 259 9.88 26.52 -6.83
N SER A 260 9.68 26.67 -8.15
CA SER A 260 10.06 27.85 -8.91
C SER A 260 9.17 29.06 -8.65
N ASP A 261 7.93 28.82 -8.22
CA ASP A 261 6.96 29.85 -7.88
C ASP A 261 6.79 29.93 -6.34
N PRO A 262 6.82 31.12 -5.72
CA PRO A 262 6.68 31.27 -4.27
C PRO A 262 5.36 30.74 -3.71
N GLU A 263 4.23 30.90 -4.43
CA GLU A 263 2.92 30.40 -3.99
C GLU A 263 2.92 28.87 -4.02
N LEU A 264 3.43 28.24 -5.09
CA LEU A 264 3.57 26.79 -5.17
C LEU A 264 4.55 26.22 -4.13
N LYS A 265 5.64 26.93 -3.84
CA LYS A 265 6.62 26.53 -2.82
C LYS A 265 5.99 26.50 -1.43
N GLU A 266 5.27 27.55 -1.05
CA GLU A 266 4.57 27.59 0.24
C GLU A 266 3.45 26.56 0.28
N LEU A 267 2.69 26.40 -0.81
CA LEU A 267 1.65 25.39 -0.90
C LEU A 267 2.21 23.97 -0.72
N LYS A 268 3.33 23.66 -1.36
CA LYS A 268 4.02 22.38 -1.22
C LYS A 268 4.41 22.11 0.22
N LYS A 269 4.91 23.11 0.94
CA LYS A 269 5.24 23.01 2.36
C LYS A 269 4.01 22.68 3.20
N ILE A 270 2.90 23.40 2.98
CA ILE A 270 1.62 23.13 3.69
C ILE A 270 1.13 21.70 3.40
N MET A 271 1.19 21.25 2.15
CA MET A 271 0.81 19.88 1.78
C MET A 271 1.71 18.84 2.45
N VAL A 272 3.02 19.07 2.54
CA VAL A 272 3.95 18.20 3.27
C VAL A 272 3.56 18.12 4.74
N ASP A 273 3.25 19.24 5.38
CA ASP A 273 2.84 19.29 6.79
C ASP A 273 1.53 18.52 7.02
N GLU A 274 0.52 18.70 6.15
CA GLU A 274 -0.74 17.96 6.24
C GLU A 274 -0.57 16.47 5.96
N LEU A 275 0.31 16.10 5.02
CA LEU A 275 0.70 14.72 4.78
C LEU A 275 1.33 14.10 6.04
N GLU A 276 2.26 14.79 6.72
CA GLU A 276 2.86 14.26 7.95
C GLU A 276 1.81 14.02 9.04
N LYS A 277 0.85 14.95 9.17
CA LYS A 277 -0.23 14.83 10.16
C LYS A 277 -1.13 13.63 9.86
N ALA A 278 -1.43 13.40 8.58
CA ALA A 278 -2.23 12.25 8.15
C ALA A 278 -1.50 10.92 8.43
N GLU A 279 -0.22 10.81 8.04
CA GLU A 279 0.60 9.63 8.33
C GLU A 279 0.72 9.37 9.83
N ARG A 280 1.00 10.42 10.62
CA ARG A 280 1.12 10.30 12.07
C ARG A 280 -0.18 9.89 12.73
N ARG A 281 -1.33 10.31 12.20
CA ARG A 281 -2.65 9.88 12.70
C ARG A 281 -2.83 8.37 12.58
N LEU A 282 -2.45 7.79 11.43
CA LEU A 282 -2.45 6.33 11.24
C LEU A 282 -1.65 5.60 12.32
N LEU A 283 -0.45 6.11 12.62
CA LEU A 283 0.40 5.54 13.66
C LEU A 283 -0.24 5.68 15.05
N ILE A 284 -0.71 6.87 15.43
CA ILE A 284 -1.33 7.09 16.74
C ILE A 284 -2.55 6.18 16.93
N ASP A 285 -3.41 6.06 15.92
CA ASP A 285 -4.59 5.22 15.99
C ASP A 285 -4.21 3.74 16.12
N TYR A 286 -3.19 3.29 15.40
CA TYR A 286 -2.65 1.95 15.55
C TYR A 286 -2.04 1.70 16.95
N LEU A 287 -1.23 2.61 17.48
CA LEU A 287 -0.60 2.47 18.80
C LEU A 287 -1.63 2.39 19.94
N ARG A 288 -2.80 3.03 19.81
CA ARG A 288 -3.91 2.88 20.76
C ARG A 288 -4.43 1.44 20.85
N THR A 289 -4.30 0.67 19.77
CA THR A 289 -4.75 -0.73 19.73
C THR A 289 -3.68 -1.72 20.17
N VAL A 290 -2.40 -1.31 20.23
CA VAL A 290 -1.27 -2.20 20.57
C VAL A 290 -0.33 -1.54 21.59
N PRO A 291 -0.58 -1.75 22.91
CA PRO A 291 0.15 -1.03 23.97
C PRO A 291 1.63 -1.43 24.11
N ASP A 292 2.03 -2.59 23.58
CA ASP A 292 3.41 -3.07 23.62
C ASP A 292 4.31 -2.48 22.53
N ILE A 293 3.76 -1.61 21.69
CA ILE A 293 4.47 -0.95 20.60
C ILE A 293 4.64 0.53 20.92
N GLU A 294 5.82 1.06 20.57
CA GLU A 294 6.16 2.46 20.68
C GLU A 294 6.61 3.05 19.35
N GLU A 295 6.29 4.33 19.18
CA GLU A 295 6.92 5.18 18.18
C GLU A 295 8.41 5.34 18.51
N ILE A 296 9.26 5.16 17.51
CA ILE A 296 10.70 5.43 17.64
C ILE A 296 10.91 6.93 17.45
N LYS A 297 11.31 7.60 18.53
CA LYS A 297 11.69 9.02 18.52
C LYS A 297 13.11 9.16 17.98
#